data_AF-A0A354F3Y9-F1
#
_entry.id   AF-A0A354F3Y9-F1
#
_cell.length_a   1.000
_cell.length_b   1.000
_cell.length_c   1.000
_cell.angle_alpha   90.00
_cell.angle_beta   90.00
_cell.angle_gamma   90.00
#
_symmetry.space_group_name_H-M   'P 1'
#
loop_
_entity.id
_entity.type
_entity.pdbx_description
1 polymer ?
#
loop_
_entity_poly.entity_id
_entity_poly.type
_entity_poly.pdbx_seq_one_letter_code
_entity_poly.pdbx_strand_id
1 'polypeptide(L)'
;MKYTQRVQVLFTEKQYKTLEELAAKEHKKLGAIVREAVEEKYLTEEKIRRMKDAVDSLLKLAEESSTTPPINWDTWEEEYTRLKTGRKK
;
A
#
# COMPACT_ATOMS: atom_id res chain seq x y z
N MET A 1 -9.62 9.21 0.33
CA MET A 1 -8.70 9.28 -0.83
C MET A 1 -9.30 10.17 -1.90
N LYS A 2 -8.49 10.99 -2.59
CA LYS A 2 -8.96 11.84 -3.70
C LYS A 2 -8.49 11.22 -5.02
N TYR A 3 -9.41 11.00 -5.97
CA TYR A 3 -9.06 10.55 -7.31
C TYR A 3 -8.50 11.72 -8.12
N THR A 4 -7.28 11.59 -8.63
CA THR A 4 -6.54 12.69 -9.29
C THR A 4 -6.20 12.42 -10.75
N GLN A 5 -6.25 11.16 -11.19
CA GLN A 5 -5.90 10.75 -12.55
C GLN A 5 -7.08 10.04 -13.22
N ARG A 6 -7.25 10.26 -14.54
CA ARG A 6 -8.31 9.65 -15.35
C ARG A 6 -7.68 8.75 -16.42
N VAL A 7 -8.27 7.58 -16.61
CA VAL A 7 -8.00 6.68 -17.74
C VAL A 7 -9.27 6.59 -18.57
N GLN A 8 -9.15 6.66 -19.90
CA GLN A 8 -10.24 6.41 -20.84
C GLN A 8 -10.06 5.04 -21.47
N VAL A 9 -11.12 4.23 -21.47
CA VAL A 9 -11.17 2.90 -22.08
C VAL A 9 -12.47 2.77 -22.86
N LEU A 10 -12.44 2.00 -23.95
CA LEU A 10 -13.62 1.71 -24.76
C LEU A 10 -14.11 0.29 -24.43
N PHE A 11 -15.41 0.19 -24.19
CA PHE A 11 -16.11 -1.09 -24.03
C PHE A 11 -16.95 -1.37 -25.27
N THR A 12 -17.21 -2.65 -25.52
CA THR A 12 -18.28 -3.01 -26.46
C THR A 12 -19.63 -2.59 -25.90
N GLU A 13 -20.63 -2.36 -26.76
CA GLU A 13 -21.98 -2.00 -26.35
C GLU A 13 -22.57 -2.99 -25.34
N LYS A 14 -22.38 -4.30 -25.59
CA LYS A 14 -22.82 -5.36 -24.68
C LYS A 14 -22.17 -5.24 -23.31
N GLN A 15 -20.85 -5.05 -23.24
CA GLN A 15 -20.14 -4.89 -21.98
C GLN A 15 -20.60 -3.65 -21.22
N TYR A 16 -20.74 -2.52 -21.91
CA TYR A 16 -21.17 -1.27 -21.30
C TYR A 16 -22.58 -1.40 -20.69
N LYS A 17 -23.53 -1.96 -21.45
CA LYS A 17 -24.89 -2.20 -20.96
C LYS A 17 -24.93 -3.12 -19.75
N THR A 18 -24.17 -4.22 -19.77
CA THR A 18 -24.07 -5.11 -18.61
C THR A 18 -23.49 -4.40 -17.39
N LEU A 19 -22.47 -3.55 -17.56
CA LEU A 19 -21.90 -2.77 -16.46
C LEU A 19 -22.90 -1.74 -15.91
N GLU A 20 -23.71 -1.10 -16.76
CA GLU A 20 -24.78 -0.20 -16.31
C GLU A 20 -25.86 -0.92 -15.50
N GLU A 21 -26.28 -2.11 -15.93
CA GLU A 21 -27.25 -2.94 -15.21
C GLU A 21 -26.71 -3.36 -13.82
N LEU A 22 -25.44 -3.75 -13.75
CA LEU A 22 -24.77 -4.07 -12.48
C LEU A 22 -24.66 -2.84 -11.58
N ALA A 23 -24.28 -1.69 -12.15
CA ALA A 23 -24.19 -0.42 -11.42
C ALA A 23 -25.54 -0.02 -10.83
N ALA A 24 -26.63 -0.16 -11.60
CA ALA A 24 -27.97 0.09 -11.12
C ALA A 24 -28.38 -0.88 -10.00
N LYS A 25 -28.11 -2.18 -10.16
CA LYS A 25 -28.43 -3.20 -9.16
C LYS A 25 -27.71 -2.99 -7.83
N GLU A 26 -26.47 -2.51 -7.87
CA GLU A 26 -25.66 -2.22 -6.67
C GLU A 26 -25.84 -0.79 -6.15
N HIS A 27 -26.70 0.03 -6.77
CA HIS A 27 -26.87 1.46 -6.47
C HIS A 27 -25.55 2.24 -6.50
N LYS A 28 -24.63 1.88 -7.40
CA LYS A 28 -23.32 2.48 -7.57
C LYS A 28 -23.23 3.23 -8.90
N LYS A 29 -22.28 4.17 -8.97
CA LYS A 29 -21.90 4.80 -10.25
C LYS A 29 -21.05 3.82 -11.06
N LEU A 30 -21.18 3.84 -12.38
CA LEU A 30 -20.41 2.97 -13.29
C LEU A 30 -18.89 3.00 -13.00
N GLY A 31 -18.33 4.21 -12.84
CA GLY A 31 -16.92 4.37 -12.51
C GLY A 31 -16.51 3.79 -11.15
N ALA A 32 -17.44 3.60 -10.20
CA ALA A 32 -17.15 2.94 -8.94
C ALA A 32 -16.93 1.43 -9.16
N ILE A 33 -17.83 0.76 -9.89
CA ILE A 33 -17.69 -0.65 -10.23
C ILE A 33 -16.41 -0.92 -11.02
N VAL A 34 -16.10 -0.08 -12.02
CA VAL A 34 -14.85 -0.24 -12.80
C VAL A 34 -13.62 -0.13 -11.90
N ARG A 35 -13.62 0.80 -10.93
CA ARG A 35 -12.50 0.94 -9.99
C ARG A 35 -12.39 -0.24 -9.05
N GLU A 36 -13.51 -0.72 -8.52
CA GLU A 36 -13.53 -1.89 -7.63
C GLU A 36 -13.00 -3.14 -8.34
N ALA A 37 -13.43 -3.37 -9.59
CA ALA A 37 -12.93 -4.49 -10.39
C ALA A 37 -11.41 -4.40 -10.64
N VAL A 38 -10.88 -3.20 -10.90
CA VAL A 38 -9.43 -2.99 -11.06
C VAL A 38 -8.67 -3.21 -9.75
N GLU A 39 -9.22 -2.73 -8.63
CA GLU A 39 -8.62 -2.91 -7.30
C GLU A 39 -8.52 -4.39 -6.94
N GLU A 40 -9.61 -5.14 -7.14
CA GLU A 40 -9.68 -6.57 -6.84
C GLU A 40 -8.77 -7.38 -7.77
N LYS A 41 -8.77 -7.08 -9.07
CA LYS A 41 -8.05 -7.90 -10.05
C LYS A 41 -6.55 -7.65 -10.09
N TYR A 42 -6.10 -6.41 -9.87
CA TYR A 42 -4.71 -6.02 -10.13
C TYR A 42 -4.01 -5.37 -8.94
N LEU A 43 -4.68 -4.50 -8.20
CA LEU A 43 -4.00 -3.66 -7.21
C LEU A 43 -3.83 -4.35 -5.85
N THR A 44 -4.77 -5.20 -5.45
CA THR A 44 -4.70 -5.93 -4.19
C THR A 44 -3.51 -6.89 -4.17
N GLU A 45 -3.36 -7.70 -5.22
CA GLU A 45 -2.23 -8.64 -5.35
C GLU A 45 -0.88 -7.90 -5.41
N GLU A 46 -0.81 -6.83 -6.19
CA GLU A 46 0.38 -5.98 -6.30
C GLU A 46 0.78 -5.39 -4.95
N LYS A 47 -0.20 -4.91 -4.16
CA LYS A 47 0.04 -4.37 -2.82
C LYS A 47 0.61 -5.43 -1.88
N ILE A 48 0.07 -6.65 -1.92
CA ILE A 48 0.58 -7.77 -1.11
C ILE A 48 2.01 -8.12 -1.53
N ARG A 49 2.29 -8.18 -2.84
CA ARG A 49 3.63 -8.47 -3.34
C ARG A 49 4.64 -7.42 -2.86
N ARG A 50 4.33 -6.13 -3.02
CA ARG A 50 5.19 -5.03 -2.54
C ARG A 50 5.45 -5.09 -1.04
N MET A 51 4.44 -5.46 -0.25
CA MET A 51 4.61 -5.62 1.19
C MET A 51 5.58 -6.76 1.51
N LYS A 52 5.46 -7.91 0.82
CA LYS A 52 6.40 -9.02 0.97
C LYS A 52 7.81 -8.61 0.58
N ASP A 53 7.97 -7.97 -0.58
CA ASP A 53 9.28 -7.50 -1.05
C ASP A 53 9.94 -6.53 -0.06
N ALA A 54 9.14 -5.65 0.57
CA ALA A 54 9.63 -4.73 1.60
C ALA A 54 10.06 -5.47 2.88
N VAL A 55 9.29 -6.48 3.32
CA VAL A 55 9.65 -7.31 4.48
C VAL A 55 10.93 -8.10 4.21
N ASP A 56 11.06 -8.71 3.03
CA ASP A 56 12.27 -9.45 2.64
C ASP A 56 13.50 -8.53 2.59
N SER A 57 13.31 -7.30 2.11
CA SER A 57 14.39 -6.29 2.09
C SER A 57 14.82 -5.90 3.51
N LEU A 58 13.87 -5.72 4.44
CA LEU A 58 14.17 -5.45 5.84
C LEU A 58 14.88 -6.63 6.52
N LEU A 59 14.49 -7.86 6.20
CA LEU A 59 15.11 -9.06 6.77
C LEU A 59 16.55 -9.21 6.29
N LYS A 60 16.81 -9.04 4.99
CA LYS A 60 18.17 -9.02 4.43
C LYS A 60 19.02 -7.94 5.09
N LEU A 61 18.48 -6.74 5.26
CA LEU A 61 19.19 -5.66 5.94
C LEU A 61 19.50 -5.99 7.41
N ALA A 62 18.62 -6.72 8.09
CA ALA A 62 18.88 -7.21 9.45
C ALA A 62 19.96 -8.30 9.49
N GLU A 63 19.97 -9.21 8.51
CA GLU A 63 21.00 -10.25 8.37
C GLU A 63 22.39 -9.67 8.06
N GLU A 64 22.44 -8.64 7.21
CA GLU A 64 23.67 -7.95 6.83
C GLU A 64 24.14 -6.93 7.89
N SER A 65 23.25 -6.50 8.77
CA SER A 65 23.55 -5.52 9.81
C SER A 65 24.42 -6.12 10.90
N SER A 66 25.59 -5.53 11.11
CA SER A 66 26.47 -5.80 12.26
C SER A 66 25.99 -5.17 13.57
N THR A 67 24.84 -4.48 13.56
CA THR A 67 24.28 -3.80 14.73
C THR A 67 23.67 -4.83 15.67
N THR A 68 24.22 -4.95 16.88
CA THR A 68 23.64 -5.80 17.91
C THR A 68 22.34 -5.17 18.45
N PRO A 69 21.27 -5.95 18.61
CA PRO A 69 20.07 -5.47 19.29
C PRO A 69 20.41 -4.92 20.68
N PRO A 70 19.76 -3.84 21.13
CA PRO A 70 19.99 -3.32 22.46
C PRO A 70 19.53 -4.34 23.50
N ILE A 71 20.42 -4.67 24.44
CA ILE A 71 20.15 -5.65 25.49
C ILE A 71 19.23 -5.05 26.57
N ASN A 72 19.23 -3.72 26.72
CA ASN A 72 18.43 -3.00 27.70
C ASN A 72 17.68 -1.84 27.03
N TRP A 73 16.36 -1.83 27.24
CA TRP A 73 15.46 -0.84 26.66
C TRP A 73 15.73 0.59 27.14
N ASP A 74 15.89 0.78 28.45
CA ASP A 74 16.07 2.10 29.07
C ASP A 74 17.35 2.78 28.55
N THR A 75 18.44 2.03 28.42
CA THR A 75 19.71 2.54 27.89
C THR A 75 19.60 2.96 26.42
N TRP A 76 18.89 2.19 25.61
CA TRP A 76 18.66 2.52 24.22
C TRP A 76 17.79 3.77 24.06
N GLU A 77 16.74 3.90 24.88
CA GLU A 77 15.82 5.04 24.84
C GLU A 77 16.53 6.35 25.20
N GLU A 78 17.42 6.33 26.19
CA GLU A 78 18.27 7.47 26.54
C GLU A 78 19.20 7.87 25.39
N GLU A 79 19.89 6.91 24.78
CA GLU A 79 20.79 7.16 23.64
C GLU A 79 20.04 7.69 22.41
N TYR A 80 18.90 7.09 22.08
CA TYR A 80 18.04 7.53 20.99
C TYR A 80 17.52 8.94 21.22
N THR A 81 17.05 9.25 22.43
CA THR A 81 16.55 10.58 22.79
C THR A 81 17.64 11.64 22.70
N ARG A 82 18.87 11.30 23.13
CA ARG A 82 20.05 12.16 22.98
C ARG A 82 20.36 12.45 21.50
N LEU A 83 20.34 11.43 20.63
CA LEU A 83 20.58 11.58 19.20
C LEU A 83 19.48 12.41 18.52
N LYS A 84 18.21 12.16 18.86
CA LYS A 84 17.04 12.86 18.31
C LYS A 84 17.01 14.35 18.66
N THR A 85 17.46 14.72 19.87
CA THR A 85 17.43 16.10 20.36
C THR A 85 18.72 16.89 20.07
N GLY A 86 19.73 16.26 19.45
CA GLY A 86 20.95 16.92 19.00
C GLY A 86 21.88 17.42 20.12
N ARG A 87 21.60 17.11 21.39
CA ARG A 87 22.48 17.47 22.51
C ARG A 87 23.71 16.56 22.51
N LYS A 88 24.76 16.99 21.79
CA LYS A 88 26.13 16.60 22.10
C LYS A 88 26.50 17.24 23.44
N LYS A 89 26.93 16.42 24.39
CA LYS A 89 27.53 16.86 25.65
C LYS A 89 28.88 17.53 25.36
#